data_AF-A0A6P0TM87-F1
#
_entry.id   AF-A0A6P0TM87-F1
#
_cell.length_a   1.000
_cell.length_b   1.000
_cell.length_c   1.000
_cell.angle_alpha   90.00
_cell.angle_beta   90.00
_cell.angle_gamma   90.00
#
_symmetry.space_group_name_H-M   'P 1'
#
loop_
_entity.id
_entity.type
_entity.pdbx_description
1 polymer ?
#
loop_
_entity_poly.entity_id
_entity_poly.type
_entity_poly.pdbx_seq_one_letter_code
_entity_poly.pdbx_strand_id
1 'polypeptide(L)'
;MAQKIDLELVEQINKTTGKLESLSVGVFIYNENNSLKRRYLVDSIPKSLELSFDKWKKTFIKIVNPFSRRDSTTAIAEDFSQVVDEDEDDYGIRIDDDDYEEYSISQDEENTPLNCCESYKNLTTELNNWLHSENWSKITDLLTKNLDILGEIFVTIHTDNALLKQLPWLEWNIFREYSEAEIAISSPEYEPPEGWENIKRYPLVHILVILGANDNINLDRDSQLLNEVRKHGAKLEFLEQPTLENLRARLKEKKGWNIIFYSGHSETNENGQGVLYLNNDDQIGITIDDIENELKFAIDKGLYLAIFNSCDGLGIANKLSELRCPQSIVMKESIPDEMAIDFLEYFLEFFCHDQPLFVAVGKTRKELKKRYHNFDEYPGGHSLPIIVSNPAVPLPTWKSFLSEYQLPLKLRIFIIIVGTLGVLGLPLSIIYEFGYEKFLWYAKLYPHMIIYPTCVFWAVIWSVCKCWGQIINKSINKFKWGIFGALFISIILLHVEVTSPNMLLFELSPSARSTINNQVIIEVSAIKGKLGSIKEIPPEIVDTRDIINEDKIIISNLPLNKLFLII
;
A
#
# COMPACT_ATOMS: atom_id res chain seq x y z
N MET A 1 -9.97 -0.19 -17.75
CA MET A 1 -8.79 0.67 -17.44
C MET A 1 -9.31 1.84 -16.63
N ALA A 2 -8.52 2.38 -15.69
CA ALA A 2 -9.01 3.39 -14.76
C ALA A 2 -9.08 4.79 -15.41
N GLN A 3 -10.22 5.46 -15.27
CA GLN A 3 -10.43 6.85 -15.64
C GLN A 3 -10.42 7.72 -14.39
N LYS A 4 -9.64 8.80 -14.40
CA LYS A 4 -9.61 9.76 -13.30
C LYS A 4 -10.42 11.01 -13.69
N ILE A 5 -11.32 11.42 -12.81
CA ILE A 5 -12.08 12.66 -12.92
C ILE A 5 -11.77 13.52 -11.71
N ASP A 6 -11.39 14.77 -11.95
CA ASP A 6 -11.28 15.77 -10.88
C ASP A 6 -12.36 16.84 -11.10
N LEU A 7 -13.16 17.08 -10.07
CA LEU A 7 -14.19 18.13 -10.01
C LEU A 7 -13.71 19.22 -9.05
N GLU A 8 -13.30 20.37 -9.57
CA GLU A 8 -12.90 21.54 -8.79
C GLU A 8 -14.11 22.43 -8.50
N LEU A 9 -14.61 22.40 -7.27
CA LEU A 9 -15.77 23.17 -6.82
C LEU A 9 -15.30 24.36 -5.97
N VAL A 10 -15.32 25.55 -6.56
CA VAL A 10 -14.90 26.80 -5.93
C VAL A 10 -16.08 27.76 -5.78
N GLU A 11 -16.35 28.16 -4.55
CA GLU A 11 -17.40 29.12 -4.21
C GLU A 11 -17.09 30.51 -4.78
N GLN A 12 -18.08 31.13 -5.44
CA GLN A 12 -18.00 32.51 -5.91
C GLN A 12 -18.86 33.41 -5.03
N ILE A 13 -18.20 34.23 -4.22
CA ILE A 13 -18.84 35.21 -3.35
C ILE A 13 -19.03 36.52 -4.12
N ASN A 14 -20.24 37.07 -4.11
CA ASN A 14 -20.46 38.39 -4.68
C ASN A 14 -19.75 39.45 -3.81
N LYS A 15 -18.82 40.18 -4.43
CA LYS A 15 -17.99 41.21 -3.78
C LYS A 15 -18.78 42.38 -3.17
N THR A 16 -20.06 42.54 -3.55
CA THR A 16 -20.92 43.65 -3.17
C THR A 16 -21.89 43.28 -2.05
N THR A 17 -22.41 42.05 -2.06
CA THR A 17 -23.39 41.56 -1.07
C THR A 17 -22.79 40.63 -0.02
N GLY A 18 -21.56 40.14 -0.24
CA GLY A 18 -20.90 39.15 0.62
C GLY A 18 -21.58 37.78 0.64
N LYS A 19 -22.61 37.57 -0.20
CA LYS A 19 -23.35 36.30 -0.28
C LYS A 19 -22.80 35.41 -1.37
N LEU A 20 -22.87 34.10 -1.12
CA LEU A 20 -22.61 33.06 -2.12
C LEU A 20 -23.68 33.18 -3.21
N GLU A 21 -23.26 33.41 -4.46
CA GLU A 21 -24.20 33.55 -5.59
C GLU A 21 -24.11 32.38 -6.58
N SER A 22 -22.94 31.76 -6.71
CA SER A 22 -22.71 30.69 -7.67
C SER A 22 -21.49 29.84 -7.30
N LEU A 23 -21.40 28.67 -7.90
CA LEU A 23 -20.28 27.76 -7.76
C LEU A 23 -19.57 27.64 -9.11
N SER A 24 -18.25 27.83 -9.14
CA SER A 24 -17.45 27.52 -10.32
C SER A 24 -17.03 26.06 -10.25
N VAL A 25 -17.39 25.27 -11.27
CA VAL A 25 -17.06 23.86 -11.37
C VAL A 25 -16.08 23.64 -12.52
N GLY A 26 -14.82 23.34 -12.19
CA GLY A 26 -13.83 22.81 -13.13
C GLY A 26 -14.01 21.30 -13.27
N VAL A 27 -14.13 20.80 -14.49
CA VAL A 27 -14.24 19.37 -14.79
C VAL A 27 -13.00 18.95 -15.57
N PHE A 28 -12.26 18.00 -15.01
CA PHE A 28 -11.05 17.46 -15.59
C PHE A 28 -11.22 15.95 -15.76
N ILE A 29 -11.07 15.45 -16.98
CA ILE A 29 -11.13 14.02 -17.27
C ILE A 29 -9.78 13.61 -17.84
N TYR A 30 -9.14 12.66 -17.19
CA TYR A 30 -7.85 12.11 -17.61
C TYR A 30 -8.06 10.72 -18.18
N ASN A 31 -7.82 10.60 -19.49
CA ASN A 31 -7.74 9.34 -20.23
C ASN A 31 -6.28 9.16 -20.72
N GLU A 32 -5.85 7.92 -20.98
CA GLU A 32 -4.45 7.56 -21.30
C GLU A 32 -3.75 8.48 -22.31
N ASN A 33 -4.50 9.03 -23.28
CA ASN A 33 -3.94 9.84 -24.36
C ASN A 33 -4.49 11.28 -24.43
N ASN A 34 -5.46 11.65 -23.58
CA ASN A 34 -6.13 12.95 -23.65
C ASN A 34 -6.56 13.42 -22.27
N SER A 35 -6.35 14.71 -22.01
CA SER A 35 -6.97 15.40 -20.87
C SER A 35 -8.02 16.37 -21.40
N LEU A 36 -9.25 16.26 -20.88
CA LEU A 36 -10.32 17.21 -21.14
C LEU A 36 -10.45 18.12 -19.94
N LYS A 37 -10.40 19.44 -20.16
CA LYS A 37 -10.62 20.45 -19.13
C LYS A 37 -11.74 21.38 -19.57
N ARG A 38 -12.79 21.51 -18.77
CA ARG A 38 -13.86 22.49 -18.96
C ARG A 38 -14.20 23.16 -17.64
N ARG A 39 -14.78 24.36 -17.70
CA ARG A 39 -15.25 25.08 -16.53
C ARG A 39 -16.67 25.58 -16.77
N TYR A 40 -17.50 25.43 -15.75
CA TYR A 40 -18.89 25.82 -15.76
C TYR A 40 -19.18 26.72 -14.56
N LEU A 41 -20.16 27.59 -14.69
CA LEU A 41 -20.74 28.32 -13.57
C LEU A 41 -22.09 27.68 -13.29
N VAL A 42 -22.28 27.18 -12.07
CA VAL A 42 -23.50 26.49 -11.65
C VAL A 42 -24.12 27.20 -10.45
N ASP A 43 -25.38 26.89 -10.19
CA ASP A 43 -26.10 27.44 -9.04
C ASP A 43 -25.46 26.95 -7.74
N SER A 44 -25.44 27.80 -6.72
CA SER A 44 -25.00 27.43 -5.38
C SER A 44 -25.89 26.33 -4.79
N ILE A 45 -25.46 25.77 -3.66
CA ILE A 45 -26.24 24.77 -2.93
C ILE A 45 -27.61 25.36 -2.57
N PRO A 46 -28.73 24.70 -2.93
CA PRO A 46 -30.05 25.18 -2.59
C PRO A 46 -30.32 24.93 -1.09
N LYS A 47 -30.99 25.88 -0.43
CA LYS A 47 -31.36 25.76 0.99
C LYS A 47 -32.18 24.50 1.30
N SER A 48 -32.97 24.01 0.35
CA SER A 48 -33.73 22.77 0.51
C SER A 48 -32.81 21.55 0.69
N LEU A 49 -31.69 21.52 -0.03
CA LEU A 49 -30.67 20.47 0.11
C LEU A 49 -30.00 20.56 1.48
N GLU A 50 -29.60 21.75 1.92
CA GLU A 50 -29.02 21.97 3.26
C GLU A 50 -29.95 21.47 4.37
N LEU A 51 -31.23 21.89 4.33
CA LEU A 51 -32.23 21.48 5.30
C LEU A 51 -32.50 19.96 5.27
N SER A 52 -32.51 19.35 4.07
CA SER A 52 -32.69 17.91 3.93
C SER A 52 -31.50 17.12 4.49
N PHE A 53 -30.29 17.64 4.33
CA PHE A 53 -29.06 17.06 4.87
C PHE A 53 -29.06 17.12 6.40
N ASP A 54 -29.33 18.28 6.98
CA ASP A 54 -29.45 18.45 8.44
C ASP A 54 -30.50 17.53 9.05
N LYS A 55 -31.64 17.40 8.37
CA LYS A 55 -32.73 16.52 8.78
C LYS A 55 -32.31 15.05 8.78
N TRP A 56 -31.62 14.59 7.73
CA TRP A 56 -31.08 13.23 7.67
C TRP A 56 -30.00 13.00 8.72
N LYS A 57 -29.06 13.94 8.92
CA LYS A 57 -28.02 13.83 9.95
C LYS A 57 -28.63 13.65 11.34
N LYS A 58 -29.63 14.47 11.69
CA LYS A 58 -30.35 14.38 12.98
C LYS A 58 -31.08 13.06 13.16
N THR A 59 -31.73 12.52 12.13
CA THR A 59 -32.43 11.23 12.23
C THR A 59 -31.47 10.05 12.24
N PHE A 60 -30.36 10.12 11.50
CA PHE A 60 -29.33 9.10 11.44
C PHE A 60 -28.62 8.94 12.79
N ILE A 61 -28.18 10.04 13.40
CA ILE A 61 -27.53 10.02 14.72
C ILE A 61 -28.46 9.43 15.79
N LYS A 62 -29.77 9.69 15.73
CA LYS A 62 -30.75 9.10 16.66
C LYS A 62 -30.83 7.58 16.56
N ILE A 63 -30.55 7.01 15.38
CA ILE A 63 -30.52 5.55 15.19
C ILE A 63 -29.18 4.98 15.69
N VAL A 64 -28.07 5.65 15.38
CA VAL A 64 -26.73 5.23 15.82
C VAL A 64 -26.59 5.29 17.34
N ASN A 65 -27.11 6.35 17.98
CA ASN A 65 -27.00 6.60 19.42
C ASN A 65 -28.39 6.75 20.08
N PRO A 66 -29.13 5.65 20.32
CA PRO A 66 -30.48 5.71 20.88
C PRO A 66 -30.55 6.19 22.34
N PHE A 67 -29.41 6.19 23.05
CA PHE A 67 -29.35 6.45 24.49
C PHE A 67 -29.23 7.93 24.90
N SER A 68 -28.94 8.88 23.99
CA SER A 68 -28.82 10.31 24.37
C SER A 68 -30.16 10.97 24.79
N ARG A 69 -31.24 10.18 24.82
CA ARG A 69 -32.58 10.58 25.26
C ARG A 69 -32.78 10.55 26.78
N ARG A 70 -31.92 9.88 27.56
CA ARG A 70 -32.16 9.71 29.02
C ARG A 70 -31.54 10.82 29.88
N ASP A 71 -30.46 11.45 29.46
CA ASP A 71 -29.73 12.37 30.35
C ASP A 71 -30.29 13.80 30.41
N SER A 72 -31.16 14.17 29.47
CA SER A 72 -31.77 15.52 29.45
C SER A 72 -33.05 15.65 30.28
N THR A 73 -33.63 14.55 30.77
CA THR A 73 -34.84 14.60 31.63
C THR A 73 -34.54 14.35 33.11
N THR A 74 -33.39 13.74 33.43
CA THR A 74 -33.00 13.46 34.83
C THR A 74 -32.18 14.59 35.45
N ALA A 75 -31.51 15.42 34.64
CA ALA A 75 -30.75 16.59 35.11
C ALA A 75 -31.62 17.75 35.65
N ILE A 76 -32.95 17.71 35.49
CA ILE A 76 -33.89 18.72 36.03
C ILE A 76 -34.53 18.23 37.34
N ALA A 77 -34.43 16.95 37.68
CA ALA A 77 -35.12 16.36 38.83
C ALA A 77 -34.22 16.14 40.07
N GLU A 78 -32.90 16.33 39.96
CA GLU A 78 -31.96 16.06 41.08
C GLU A 78 -31.40 17.32 41.77
N ASP A 79 -31.80 18.53 41.36
CA ASP A 79 -31.31 19.79 41.99
C ASP A 79 -32.25 20.37 43.07
N PHE A 80 -33.24 19.60 43.53
CA PHE A 80 -34.15 20.00 44.63
C PHE A 80 -34.13 19.01 45.80
N SER A 81 -32.94 18.77 46.36
CA SER A 81 -32.87 18.42 47.79
C SER A 81 -31.46 18.60 48.33
N GLN A 82 -31.16 19.75 48.94
CA GLN A 82 -30.42 19.85 50.20
C GLN A 82 -30.19 21.32 50.64
N VAL A 83 -30.33 21.55 51.95
CA VAL A 83 -29.84 22.68 52.78
C VAL A 83 -30.72 23.94 52.94
N VAL A 84 -31.75 23.80 53.80
CA VAL A 84 -31.93 24.43 55.13
C VAL A 84 -31.09 25.69 55.52
N ASP A 85 -31.84 26.70 56.00
CA ASP A 85 -31.58 27.75 57.02
C ASP A 85 -31.36 29.25 56.64
N GLU A 86 -32.32 30.03 57.16
CA GLU A 86 -32.26 31.34 57.86
C GLU A 86 -32.19 32.69 57.11
N ASP A 87 -33.28 33.46 57.33
CA ASP A 87 -33.38 34.90 57.69
C ASP A 87 -34.29 35.83 56.83
N GLU A 88 -35.40 36.19 57.48
CA GLU A 88 -36.13 37.47 57.57
C GLU A 88 -35.90 38.58 56.51
N ASP A 89 -36.94 38.96 55.75
CA ASP A 89 -37.71 40.22 55.97
C ASP A 89 -38.68 40.56 54.80
N ASP A 90 -39.94 40.81 55.20
CA ASP A 90 -40.91 41.83 54.75
C ASP A 90 -40.87 42.38 53.30
N TYR A 91 -41.91 42.10 52.50
CA TYR A 91 -42.93 43.10 52.09
C TYR A 91 -44.01 42.44 51.24
N GLY A 92 -45.25 42.46 51.75
CA GLY A 92 -46.44 42.08 50.98
C GLY A 92 -46.85 43.19 50.00
N ILE A 93 -46.90 42.86 48.70
CA ILE A 93 -47.68 43.63 47.71
C ILE A 93 -48.49 42.63 46.88
N ARG A 94 -49.81 42.66 47.10
CA ARG A 94 -50.82 42.18 46.15
C ARG A 94 -51.06 43.28 45.14
N ILE A 95 -50.86 42.99 43.86
CA ILE A 95 -51.50 43.70 42.74
C ILE A 95 -52.02 42.62 41.79
N ASP A 96 -53.34 42.64 41.65
CA ASP A 96 -54.11 41.95 40.62
C ASP A 96 -53.98 42.69 39.28
N ASP A 97 -54.28 41.94 38.21
CA ASP A 97 -54.79 42.37 36.90
C ASP A 97 -53.80 42.71 35.76
N ASP A 98 -53.88 41.80 34.77
CA ASP A 98 -54.05 42.03 33.32
C ASP A 98 -52.85 41.95 32.35
N ASP A 99 -53.09 41.12 31.33
CA ASP A 99 -52.49 41.01 30.00
C ASP A 99 -51.09 40.41 29.84
N TYR A 100 -51.03 39.07 29.77
CA TYR A 100 -50.17 38.40 28.78
C TYR A 100 -50.96 37.30 28.07
N GLU A 101 -51.20 37.52 26.79
CA GLU A 101 -51.82 36.57 25.86
C GLU A 101 -51.07 35.23 25.86
N GLU A 102 -51.77 34.19 26.30
CA GLU A 102 -51.38 32.80 26.09
C GLU A 102 -51.46 32.51 24.59
N TYR A 103 -50.34 32.65 23.88
CA TYR A 103 -50.21 32.13 22.53
C TYR A 103 -50.14 30.60 22.65
N SER A 104 -51.32 29.97 22.72
CA SER A 104 -51.48 28.53 22.57
C SER A 104 -51.06 28.15 21.15
N ILE A 105 -49.75 27.93 20.96
CA ILE A 105 -49.26 27.19 19.80
C ILE A 105 -49.86 25.80 19.93
N SER A 106 -50.77 25.49 19.02
CA SER A 106 -51.30 24.16 18.78
C SER A 106 -50.16 23.13 18.85
N GLN A 107 -50.12 22.36 19.93
CA GLN A 107 -49.30 21.17 20.10
C GLN A 107 -49.83 20.02 19.21
N ASP A 108 -49.87 20.24 17.89
CA ASP A 108 -50.36 19.27 16.91
C ASP A 108 -49.39 19.10 15.72
N GLU A 109 -48.08 19.31 15.92
CA GLU A 109 -47.06 18.98 14.90
C GLU A 109 -45.82 18.23 15.44
N GLU A 110 -45.92 17.61 16.61
CA GLU A 110 -44.80 16.88 17.22
C GLU A 110 -45.16 15.43 17.56
N ASN A 111 -45.56 14.63 16.57
CA ASN A 111 -45.69 13.17 16.77
C ASN A 111 -45.75 12.32 15.47
N THR A 112 -44.85 12.59 14.52
CA THR A 112 -44.52 11.58 13.49
C THR A 112 -43.07 11.16 13.70
N PRO A 113 -42.77 9.89 14.05
CA PRO A 113 -41.40 9.41 14.11
C PRO A 113 -40.81 9.57 12.72
N LEU A 114 -39.91 10.55 12.61
CA LEU A 114 -39.37 10.99 11.35
C LEU A 114 -38.47 9.87 10.82
N ASN A 115 -38.97 9.15 9.80
CA ASN A 115 -38.33 7.95 9.30
C ASN A 115 -36.98 8.34 8.66
N CYS A 116 -35.86 7.83 9.18
CA CYS A 116 -34.53 8.13 8.67
C CYS A 116 -34.40 7.75 7.18
N CYS A 117 -35.04 6.65 6.76
CA CYS A 117 -35.10 6.23 5.36
C CYS A 117 -35.79 7.28 4.48
N GLU A 118 -36.90 7.85 4.94
CA GLU A 118 -37.60 8.92 4.23
C GLU A 118 -36.74 10.18 4.15
N SER A 119 -36.07 10.56 5.24
CA SER A 119 -35.15 11.71 5.22
C SER A 119 -33.96 11.51 4.27
N TYR A 120 -33.41 10.29 4.19
CA TYR A 120 -32.34 9.97 3.25
C TYR A 120 -32.82 9.98 1.79
N LYS A 121 -34.01 9.42 1.53
CA LYS A 121 -34.65 9.52 0.21
C LYS A 121 -34.85 10.97 -0.19
N ASN A 122 -35.35 11.81 0.70
CA ASN A 122 -35.51 13.24 0.44
C ASN A 122 -34.17 13.93 0.15
N LEU A 123 -33.13 13.66 0.94
CA LEU A 123 -31.77 14.16 0.71
C LEU A 123 -31.24 13.76 -0.68
N THR A 124 -31.37 12.49 -1.06
CA THR A 124 -30.91 12.03 -2.39
C THR A 124 -31.73 12.62 -3.53
N THR A 125 -33.03 12.83 -3.33
CA THR A 125 -33.90 13.54 -4.29
C THR A 125 -33.47 14.99 -4.46
N GLU A 126 -33.30 15.73 -3.36
CA GLU A 126 -32.88 17.14 -3.41
C GLU A 126 -31.48 17.30 -4.00
N LEU A 127 -30.54 16.39 -3.67
CA LEU A 127 -29.21 16.36 -4.28
C LEU A 127 -29.32 16.21 -5.80
N ASN A 128 -30.11 15.25 -6.27
CA ASN A 128 -30.27 15.03 -7.70
C ASN A 128 -31.05 16.16 -8.37
N ASN A 129 -32.05 16.76 -7.74
CA ASN A 129 -32.76 17.93 -8.28
C ASN A 129 -31.78 19.08 -8.55
N TRP A 130 -30.87 19.35 -7.61
CA TRP A 130 -29.80 20.33 -7.79
C TRP A 130 -28.85 19.96 -8.93
N LEU A 131 -28.40 18.70 -8.98
CA LEU A 131 -27.48 18.20 -10.02
C LEU A 131 -28.16 18.01 -11.41
N HIS A 132 -29.47 18.22 -11.52
CA HIS A 132 -30.21 18.29 -12.79
C HIS A 132 -30.53 19.73 -13.21
N SER A 133 -30.05 20.76 -12.48
CA SER A 133 -30.25 22.15 -12.89
C SER A 133 -29.60 22.45 -14.26
N GLU A 134 -30.03 23.53 -14.91
CA GLU A 134 -29.67 23.83 -16.30
C GLU A 134 -28.15 23.82 -16.55
N ASN A 135 -27.35 24.31 -15.61
CA ASN A 135 -25.89 24.34 -15.75
C ASN A 135 -25.21 23.04 -15.32
N TRP A 136 -25.78 22.31 -14.36
CA TRP A 136 -25.30 20.97 -13.99
C TRP A 136 -25.56 19.92 -15.07
N SER A 137 -26.66 20.04 -15.82
CA SER A 137 -26.96 19.13 -16.93
C SER A 137 -25.85 19.09 -17.99
N LYS A 138 -25.22 20.24 -18.27
CA LYS A 138 -24.06 20.34 -19.18
C LYS A 138 -22.82 19.59 -18.67
N ILE A 139 -22.65 19.48 -17.35
CA ILE A 139 -21.58 18.70 -16.72
C ILE A 139 -21.93 17.22 -16.82
N THR A 140 -23.16 16.85 -16.48
CA THR A 140 -23.68 15.49 -16.62
C THR A 140 -23.51 14.95 -18.04
N ASP A 141 -23.93 15.70 -19.06
CA ASP A 141 -23.78 15.32 -20.47
C ASP A 141 -22.31 15.11 -20.86
N LEU A 142 -21.42 15.95 -20.31
CA LEU A 142 -19.98 15.84 -20.56
C LEU A 142 -19.40 14.58 -19.91
N LEU A 143 -19.80 14.25 -18.68
CA LEU A 143 -19.36 13.04 -18.00
C LEU A 143 -19.87 11.80 -18.73
N THR A 144 -21.18 11.70 -18.99
CA THR A 144 -21.79 10.54 -19.67
C THR A 144 -21.18 10.29 -21.06
N LYS A 145 -20.80 11.35 -21.79
CA LYS A 145 -20.17 11.20 -23.11
C LYS A 145 -18.75 10.63 -23.08
N ASN A 146 -18.01 10.83 -21.98
CA ASN A 146 -16.58 10.49 -21.90
C ASN A 146 -16.28 9.31 -20.97
N LEU A 147 -17.24 8.86 -20.18
CA LEU A 147 -17.10 7.77 -19.24
C LEU A 147 -17.38 6.40 -19.88
N ASP A 148 -16.54 5.42 -19.56
CA ASP A 148 -16.71 4.02 -19.94
C ASP A 148 -17.50 3.29 -18.86
N ILE A 149 -18.63 2.69 -19.26
CA ILE A 149 -19.55 1.96 -18.38
C ILE A 149 -18.86 0.77 -17.68
N LEU A 150 -17.89 0.15 -18.36
CA LEU A 150 -17.13 -1.00 -17.82
C LEU A 150 -15.80 -0.59 -17.18
N GLY A 151 -15.48 0.71 -17.18
CA GLY A 151 -14.24 1.26 -16.65
C GLY A 151 -14.26 1.39 -15.13
N GLU A 152 -13.07 1.36 -14.51
CA GLU A 152 -12.90 1.82 -13.13
C GLU A 152 -12.88 3.34 -13.17
N ILE A 153 -13.76 4.01 -12.41
CA ILE A 153 -13.89 5.47 -12.47
C ILE A 153 -13.58 6.04 -11.11
N PHE A 154 -12.55 6.88 -11.03
CA PHE A 154 -12.14 7.53 -9.79
C PHE A 154 -12.47 9.01 -9.87
N VAL A 155 -13.43 9.45 -9.08
CA VAL A 155 -13.87 10.84 -9.04
C VAL A 155 -13.35 11.50 -7.77
N THR A 156 -12.58 12.57 -7.91
CA THR A 156 -12.10 13.38 -6.79
C THR A 156 -12.82 14.71 -6.77
N ILE A 157 -13.44 15.06 -5.65
CA ILE A 157 -14.13 16.33 -5.46
C ILE A 157 -13.20 17.25 -4.68
N HIS A 158 -12.75 18.31 -5.34
CA HIS A 158 -11.86 19.31 -4.78
C HIS A 158 -12.68 20.49 -4.29
N THR A 159 -12.70 20.69 -2.97
CA THR A 159 -13.46 21.79 -2.36
C THR A 159 -12.96 22.08 -0.95
N ASP A 160 -13.06 23.34 -0.52
CA ASP A 160 -12.86 23.72 0.88
C ASP A 160 -14.16 23.78 1.68
N ASN A 161 -15.31 23.79 1.00
CA ASN A 161 -16.60 23.90 1.64
C ASN A 161 -16.95 22.62 2.41
N ALA A 162 -17.19 22.75 3.71
CA ALA A 162 -17.46 21.61 4.60
C ALA A 162 -18.73 20.84 4.22
N LEU A 163 -19.80 21.53 3.81
CA LEU A 163 -21.05 20.89 3.41
C LEU A 163 -20.86 20.07 2.12
N LEU A 164 -20.16 20.61 1.11
CA LEU A 164 -19.85 19.87 -0.11
C LEU A 164 -19.04 18.61 0.17
N LYS A 165 -18.15 18.61 1.17
CA LYS A 165 -17.43 17.40 1.60
C LYS A 165 -18.35 16.35 2.24
N GLN A 166 -19.48 16.76 2.82
CA GLN A 166 -20.39 15.86 3.52
C GLN A 166 -21.44 15.21 2.61
N LEU A 167 -21.82 15.87 1.51
CA LEU A 167 -22.88 15.41 0.61
C LEU A 167 -22.67 13.96 0.13
N PRO A 168 -23.77 13.19 -0.08
CA PRO A 168 -23.69 11.82 -0.53
C PRO A 168 -23.50 11.75 -2.06
N TRP A 169 -22.34 12.21 -2.54
CA TRP A 169 -22.04 12.27 -3.98
C TRP A 169 -22.17 10.94 -4.72
N LEU A 170 -22.03 9.81 -4.02
CA LEU A 170 -22.24 8.47 -4.59
C LEU A 170 -23.69 8.24 -5.03
N GLU A 171 -24.64 9.00 -4.49
CA GLU A 171 -26.06 8.95 -4.84
C GLU A 171 -26.39 9.84 -6.04
N TRP A 172 -25.40 10.47 -6.67
CA TRP A 172 -25.60 11.16 -7.93
C TRP A 172 -26.00 10.14 -9.01
N ASN A 173 -27.17 10.35 -9.61
CA ASN A 173 -27.82 9.41 -10.53
C ASN A 173 -26.94 8.93 -11.68
N ILE A 174 -25.99 9.74 -12.14
CA ILE A 174 -25.09 9.35 -13.24
C ILE A 174 -24.28 8.10 -12.88
N PHE A 175 -23.87 7.95 -11.63
CA PHE A 175 -23.01 6.84 -11.19
C PHE A 175 -23.77 5.51 -11.01
N ARG A 176 -25.10 5.50 -11.13
CA ARG A 176 -25.89 4.26 -11.08
C ARG A 176 -25.53 3.29 -12.20
N GLU A 177 -25.17 3.82 -13.37
CA GLU A 177 -24.77 3.02 -14.53
C GLU A 177 -23.29 2.60 -14.48
N TYR A 178 -22.48 3.28 -13.65
CA TYR A 178 -21.04 3.05 -13.52
C TYR A 178 -20.73 2.29 -12.23
N SER A 179 -20.91 0.97 -12.26
CA SER A 179 -20.80 0.13 -11.07
C SER A 179 -19.45 0.20 -10.35
N GLU A 180 -18.36 0.53 -11.04
CA GLU A 180 -17.00 0.66 -10.48
C GLU A 180 -16.56 2.13 -10.30
N ALA A 181 -17.53 3.06 -10.23
CA ALA A 181 -17.26 4.45 -9.87
C ALA A 181 -17.08 4.60 -8.35
N GLU A 182 -15.99 5.28 -7.96
CA GLU A 182 -15.67 5.57 -6.57
C GLU A 182 -15.37 7.06 -6.39
N ILE A 183 -15.80 7.61 -5.25
CA ILE A 183 -15.69 9.04 -4.96
C ILE A 183 -14.80 9.29 -3.74
N ALA A 184 -13.86 10.20 -3.93
CA ALA A 184 -12.98 10.76 -2.91
C ALA A 184 -13.11 12.29 -2.84
N ILE A 185 -12.58 12.85 -1.77
CA ILE A 185 -12.50 14.30 -1.54
C ILE A 185 -11.03 14.70 -1.53
N SER A 186 -10.74 15.93 -1.95
CA SER A 186 -9.42 16.54 -1.85
C SER A 186 -9.55 18.01 -1.48
N SER A 187 -8.48 18.56 -0.89
CA SER A 187 -8.26 20.00 -0.89
C SER A 187 -8.15 20.52 -2.35
N PRO A 188 -8.61 21.75 -2.65
CA PRO A 188 -8.38 22.41 -3.93
C PRO A 188 -6.89 22.60 -4.23
N GLU A 189 -6.11 22.92 -3.19
CA GLU A 189 -4.66 23.05 -3.28
C GLU A 189 -3.98 21.81 -2.71
N TYR A 190 -3.14 21.19 -3.53
CA TYR A 190 -2.42 19.99 -3.15
C TYR A 190 -1.06 19.92 -3.85
N GLU A 191 -0.07 19.46 -3.10
CA GLU A 191 1.29 19.20 -3.56
C GLU A 191 1.73 17.85 -2.98
N PRO A 192 2.62 17.10 -3.67
CA PRO A 192 3.12 15.86 -3.11
C PRO A 192 3.93 16.19 -1.83
N PRO A 193 3.76 15.43 -0.73
CA PRO A 193 4.53 15.68 0.48
C PRO A 193 5.99 15.33 0.26
N GLU A 194 6.87 15.96 1.03
CA GLU A 194 8.29 15.60 1.02
C GLU A 194 8.44 14.12 1.40
N GLY A 195 9.25 13.38 0.65
CA GLY A 195 9.50 11.97 0.95
C GLY A 195 8.39 10.98 0.56
N TRP A 196 7.37 11.36 -0.23
CA TRP A 196 6.37 10.39 -0.75
C TRP A 196 6.99 9.19 -1.50
N GLU A 197 8.16 9.39 -2.13
CA GLU A 197 8.94 8.33 -2.80
C GLU A 197 9.51 7.28 -1.82
N ASN A 198 9.59 7.61 -0.52
CA ASN A 198 10.10 6.73 0.53
C ASN A 198 9.14 5.60 0.92
N ILE A 199 7.98 5.51 0.27
CA ILE A 199 6.96 4.49 0.50
C ILE A 199 7.51 3.04 0.47
N LYS A 200 8.55 2.76 -0.34
CA LYS A 200 9.19 1.43 -0.51
C LYS A 200 10.50 1.26 0.24
N ARG A 201 10.53 1.55 1.55
CA ARG A 201 11.77 1.41 2.34
C ARG A 201 12.02 0.03 2.91
N TYR A 202 10.97 -0.75 3.19
CA TYR A 202 11.09 -2.00 3.95
C TYR A 202 10.40 -3.17 3.26
N PRO A 203 10.88 -4.40 3.53
CA PRO A 203 10.29 -5.62 2.98
C PRO A 203 8.95 -5.99 3.62
N LEU A 204 8.52 -5.29 4.66
CA LEU A 204 7.25 -5.47 5.37
C LEU A 204 6.52 -4.14 5.44
N VAL A 205 5.19 -4.18 5.36
CA VAL A 205 4.35 -2.99 5.57
C VAL A 205 4.37 -2.64 7.05
N HIS A 206 4.90 -1.48 7.41
CA HIS A 206 4.92 -1.02 8.80
C HIS A 206 3.62 -0.30 9.13
N ILE A 207 2.90 -0.78 10.14
CA ILE A 207 1.61 -0.23 10.57
C ILE A 207 1.70 0.14 12.04
N LEU A 208 1.41 1.40 12.36
CA LEU A 208 1.17 1.85 13.73
C LEU A 208 -0.33 1.81 13.98
N VAL A 209 -0.75 1.02 14.97
CA VAL A 209 -2.14 0.91 15.40
C VAL A 209 -2.30 1.64 16.72
N ILE A 210 -3.19 2.61 16.75
CA ILE A 210 -3.52 3.42 17.91
C ILE A 210 -4.95 3.05 18.32
N LEU A 211 -5.09 2.45 19.49
CA LEU A 211 -6.37 2.08 20.08
C LEU A 211 -6.67 3.09 21.19
N GLY A 212 -7.58 4.00 20.90
CA GLY A 212 -7.94 5.14 21.75
C GLY A 212 -8.90 4.78 22.88
N ALA A 213 -9.62 5.80 23.35
CA ALA A 213 -10.71 5.63 24.30
C ALA A 213 -11.78 4.69 23.73
N ASN A 214 -12.22 3.74 24.56
CA ASN A 214 -13.02 2.59 24.14
C ASN A 214 -14.36 2.49 24.86
N ASP A 215 -14.82 3.56 25.52
CA ASP A 215 -16.10 3.58 26.22
C ASP A 215 -17.24 3.22 25.26
N ASN A 216 -17.80 2.02 25.39
CA ASN A 216 -18.84 1.48 24.51
C ASN A 216 -18.42 1.15 23.05
N ILE A 217 -17.11 0.98 22.76
CA ILE A 217 -16.59 0.57 21.44
C ILE A 217 -15.78 -0.74 21.57
N ASN A 218 -15.99 -1.70 20.66
CA ASN A 218 -15.28 -2.98 20.68
C ASN A 218 -13.95 -2.94 19.91
N LEU A 219 -12.89 -2.47 20.58
CA LEU A 219 -11.54 -2.45 20.01
C LEU A 219 -10.87 -3.83 19.92
N ASP A 220 -11.38 -4.86 20.61
CA ASP A 220 -10.81 -6.21 20.57
C ASP A 220 -10.97 -6.83 19.18
N ARG A 221 -12.13 -6.61 18.54
CA ARG A 221 -12.39 -7.12 17.20
C ARG A 221 -11.50 -6.43 16.16
N ASP A 222 -11.32 -5.12 16.27
CA ASP A 222 -10.39 -4.36 15.43
C ASP A 222 -8.97 -4.90 15.54
N SER A 223 -8.49 -5.12 16.78
CA SER A 223 -7.17 -5.67 17.05
C SER A 223 -6.98 -7.05 16.43
N GLN A 224 -7.99 -7.93 16.50
CA GLN A 224 -7.97 -9.24 15.87
C GLN A 224 -7.83 -9.13 14.35
N LEU A 225 -8.68 -8.33 13.69
CA LEU A 225 -8.66 -8.13 12.24
C LEU A 225 -7.31 -7.58 11.76
N LEU A 226 -6.79 -6.57 12.45
CA LEU A 226 -5.47 -5.98 12.14
C LEU A 226 -4.34 -6.98 12.33
N ASN A 227 -4.40 -7.82 13.36
CA ASN A 227 -3.41 -8.87 13.60
C ASN A 227 -3.35 -9.89 12.45
N GLU A 228 -4.47 -10.17 11.78
CA GLU A 228 -4.48 -11.06 10.62
C GLU A 228 -3.64 -10.54 9.46
N VAL A 229 -3.51 -9.20 9.32
CA VAL A 229 -2.76 -8.57 8.24
C VAL A 229 -1.28 -8.96 8.23
N ARG A 230 -0.73 -9.45 9.35
CA ARG A 230 0.62 -10.06 9.40
C ARG A 230 0.80 -11.15 8.36
N LYS A 231 -0.25 -11.93 8.06
CA LYS A 231 -0.22 -12.98 7.02
C LYS A 231 0.06 -12.42 5.62
N HIS A 232 -0.15 -11.12 5.39
CA HIS A 232 0.11 -10.40 4.15
C HIS A 232 1.47 -9.68 4.12
N GLY A 233 2.34 -9.88 5.11
CA GLY A 233 3.66 -9.25 5.16
C GLY A 233 3.65 -7.88 5.84
N ALA A 234 2.83 -7.72 6.88
CA ALA A 234 2.84 -6.53 7.72
C ALA A 234 3.60 -6.75 9.04
N LYS A 235 4.22 -5.67 9.52
CA LYS A 235 4.70 -5.53 10.89
C LYS A 235 3.83 -4.48 11.58
N LEU A 236 3.10 -4.92 12.61
CA LEU A 236 2.22 -4.04 13.39
C LEU A 236 2.84 -3.73 14.75
N GLU A 237 2.63 -2.49 15.18
CA GLU A 237 2.91 -2.02 16.53
C GLU A 237 1.63 -1.43 17.11
N PHE A 238 1.18 -1.97 18.24
CA PHE A 238 -0.04 -1.53 18.91
C PHE A 238 0.30 -0.55 20.03
N LEU A 239 -0.44 0.55 20.09
CA LEU A 239 -0.50 1.51 21.17
C LEU A 239 -1.91 1.47 21.74
N GLU A 240 -2.08 0.71 22.82
CA GLU A 240 -3.33 0.61 23.57
C GLU A 240 -3.40 1.75 24.58
N GLN A 241 -4.42 2.58 24.46
CA GLN A 241 -4.70 3.75 25.28
C GLN A 241 -3.44 4.58 25.62
N PRO A 242 -2.68 5.05 24.61
CA PRO A 242 -1.39 5.68 24.86
C PRO A 242 -1.53 7.06 25.51
N THR A 243 -0.49 7.49 26.22
CA THR A 243 -0.33 8.91 26.54
C THR A 243 0.12 9.69 25.31
N LEU A 244 -0.14 11.00 25.29
CA LEU A 244 0.32 11.90 24.21
C LEU A 244 1.84 11.78 23.97
N GLU A 245 2.65 11.71 25.03
CA GLU A 245 4.11 11.58 24.91
C GLU A 245 4.53 10.23 24.30
N ASN A 246 3.86 9.15 24.65
CA ASN A 246 4.10 7.84 24.03
C ASN A 246 3.76 7.86 22.54
N LEU A 247 2.61 8.47 22.18
CA LEU A 247 2.21 8.64 20.79
C LEU A 247 3.24 9.46 20.01
N ARG A 248 3.64 10.63 20.55
CA ARG A 248 4.65 11.50 19.93
C ARG A 248 5.97 10.78 19.69
N ALA A 249 6.43 10.00 20.67
CA ALA A 249 7.66 9.23 20.55
C ALA A 249 7.60 8.18 19.42
N ARG A 250 6.47 7.47 19.26
CA ARG A 250 6.33 6.44 18.23
C ARG A 250 6.07 6.99 16.84
N LEU A 251 5.38 8.12 16.72
CA LEU A 251 5.25 8.82 15.43
C LEU A 251 6.63 9.25 14.89
N LYS A 252 7.57 9.60 15.77
CA LYS A 252 8.97 9.93 15.44
C LYS A 252 9.90 8.72 15.22
N GLU A 253 9.37 7.51 15.08
CA GLU A 253 10.18 6.31 14.83
C GLU A 253 11.00 6.45 13.54
N LYS A 254 12.33 6.24 13.63
CA LYS A 254 13.24 6.46 12.49
C LYS A 254 12.97 5.53 11.31
N LYS A 255 12.45 4.34 11.60
CA LYS A 255 12.01 3.40 10.55
C LYS A 255 10.79 3.91 9.80
N GLY A 256 10.03 4.86 10.33
CA GLY A 256 8.81 5.34 9.71
C GLY A 256 7.70 4.29 9.64
N TRP A 257 6.54 4.76 9.23
CA TRP A 257 5.29 4.00 9.11
C TRP A 257 4.82 4.08 7.67
N ASN A 258 4.20 3.02 7.16
CA ASN A 258 3.48 3.09 5.88
C ASN A 258 2.02 3.45 6.11
N ILE A 259 1.44 2.90 7.18
CA ILE A 259 0.05 3.08 7.56
C ILE A 259 -0.01 3.49 9.03
N ILE A 260 -0.82 4.50 9.35
CA ILE A 260 -1.31 4.75 10.71
C ILE A 260 -2.79 4.37 10.72
N PHE A 261 -3.19 3.62 11.74
CA PHE A 261 -4.57 3.25 11.99
C PHE A 261 -4.97 3.75 13.37
N TYR A 262 -6.07 4.48 13.45
CA TYR A 262 -6.70 4.91 14.69
C TYR A 262 -8.09 4.31 14.80
N SER A 263 -8.42 3.74 15.96
CA SER A 263 -9.78 3.35 16.35
C SER A 263 -10.04 3.76 17.80
N GLY A 264 -11.19 4.36 18.05
CA GLY A 264 -11.56 4.98 19.32
C GLY A 264 -12.47 6.19 19.10
N HIS A 265 -12.84 6.88 20.17
CA HIS A 265 -13.69 8.07 20.06
C HIS A 265 -12.98 9.22 19.34
N SER A 266 -13.74 9.94 18.52
CA SER A 266 -13.36 11.24 17.98
C SER A 266 -14.58 12.12 17.78
N GLU A 267 -14.35 13.41 17.63
CA GLU A 267 -15.38 14.39 17.30
C GLU A 267 -14.75 15.58 16.57
N THR A 268 -15.58 16.37 15.89
CA THR A 268 -15.18 17.72 15.46
C THR A 268 -15.65 18.75 16.47
N ASN A 269 -14.74 19.52 17.05
CA ASN A 269 -15.06 20.57 18.02
C ASN A 269 -15.72 21.80 17.37
N GLU A 270 -16.14 22.78 18.18
CA GLU A 270 -16.78 24.02 17.71
C GLU A 270 -15.92 24.84 16.74
N ASN A 271 -14.59 24.69 16.80
CA ASN A 271 -13.65 25.35 15.90
C ASN A 271 -13.46 24.59 14.57
N GLY A 272 -14.16 23.48 14.36
CA GLY A 272 -14.02 22.65 13.17
C GLY A 272 -12.79 21.74 13.17
N GLN A 273 -12.11 21.60 14.32
CA GLN A 273 -10.93 20.74 14.46
C GLN A 273 -11.35 19.35 14.93
N GLY A 274 -10.69 18.33 14.36
CA GLY A 274 -10.86 16.95 14.82
C GLY A 274 -10.13 16.70 16.14
N VAL A 275 -10.85 16.16 17.12
CA VAL A 275 -10.37 15.75 18.44
C VAL A 275 -10.35 14.22 18.51
N LEU A 276 -9.24 13.67 19.00
CA LEU A 276 -9.00 12.25 19.22
C LEU A 276 -8.88 12.00 20.73
N TYR A 277 -9.63 11.03 21.23
CA TYR A 277 -9.54 10.62 22.63
C TYR A 277 -8.58 9.44 22.76
N LEU A 278 -7.37 9.67 23.27
CA LEU A 278 -6.32 8.64 23.30
C LEU A 278 -6.55 7.57 24.36
N ASN A 279 -7.18 7.89 25.47
CA ASN A 279 -7.47 6.98 26.56
C ASN A 279 -8.73 7.46 27.31
N ASN A 280 -9.31 6.60 28.14
CA ASN A 280 -10.56 6.94 28.85
C ASN A 280 -10.36 8.00 29.95
N ASP A 281 -9.11 8.24 30.38
CA ASP A 281 -8.77 9.26 31.37
C ASP A 281 -8.63 10.66 30.74
N ASP A 282 -8.39 10.73 29.43
CA ASP A 282 -8.16 11.96 28.66
C ASP A 282 -9.50 12.63 28.30
N GLN A 283 -10.11 13.33 29.26
CA GLN A 283 -11.40 14.01 29.05
C GLN A 283 -11.35 15.18 28.05
N ILE A 284 -10.16 15.69 27.74
CA ILE A 284 -9.99 16.86 26.85
C ILE A 284 -9.75 16.42 25.39
N GLY A 285 -9.27 15.18 25.19
CA GLY A 285 -8.78 14.72 23.89
C GLY A 285 -7.57 15.52 23.37
N ILE A 286 -7.08 15.14 22.20
CA ILE A 286 -5.99 15.82 21.49
C ILE A 286 -6.44 16.18 20.08
N THR A 287 -5.87 17.23 19.52
CA THR A 287 -6.04 17.58 18.11
C THR A 287 -4.85 17.09 17.28
N ILE A 288 -5.01 17.10 15.96
CA ILE A 288 -3.88 16.84 15.04
C ILE A 288 -2.80 17.93 15.18
N ASP A 289 -3.16 19.15 15.59
CA ASP A 289 -2.20 20.23 15.87
C ASP A 289 -1.21 19.85 17.00
N ASP A 290 -1.68 19.09 18.01
CA ASP A 290 -0.85 18.65 19.15
C ASP A 290 0.25 17.65 18.76
N ILE A 291 0.11 17.02 17.60
CA ILE A 291 1.06 16.03 17.04
C ILE A 291 1.53 16.42 15.63
N GLU A 292 1.40 17.69 15.24
CA GLU A 292 1.63 18.16 13.88
C GLU A 292 3.06 17.85 13.40
N ASN A 293 4.06 18.17 14.24
CA ASN A 293 5.47 18.00 13.91
C ASN A 293 5.85 16.51 13.80
N GLU A 294 5.27 15.68 14.65
CA GLU A 294 5.45 14.25 14.67
C GLU A 294 4.83 13.58 13.44
N LEU A 295 3.64 14.01 13.03
CA LEU A 295 3.00 13.54 11.80
C LEU A 295 3.74 13.99 10.56
N LYS A 296 4.21 15.25 10.48
CA LYS A 296 5.09 15.72 9.39
C LYS A 296 6.32 14.82 9.27
N PHE A 297 6.98 14.52 10.39
CA PHE A 297 8.10 13.59 10.40
C PHE A 297 7.71 12.19 9.89
N ALA A 298 6.56 11.66 10.31
CA ALA A 298 6.08 10.36 9.84
C ALA A 298 5.83 10.35 8.32
N ILE A 299 5.22 11.41 7.78
CA ILE A 299 4.98 11.63 6.33
C ILE A 299 6.32 11.66 5.58
N ASP A 300 7.29 12.45 6.03
CA ASP A 300 8.63 12.53 5.44
C ASP A 300 9.36 11.17 5.45
N LYS A 301 9.03 10.31 6.43
CA LYS A 301 9.59 8.97 6.55
C LYS A 301 8.83 7.88 5.78
N GLY A 302 7.73 8.22 5.11
CA GLY A 302 7.01 7.31 4.21
C GLY A 302 5.59 6.94 4.65
N LEU A 303 5.00 7.67 5.61
CA LEU A 303 3.58 7.52 5.94
C LEU A 303 2.75 7.88 4.71
N TYR A 304 1.92 6.93 4.28
CA TYR A 304 1.19 7.04 3.03
C TYR A 304 -0.32 6.92 3.19
N LEU A 305 -0.78 6.15 4.18
CA LEU A 305 -2.20 5.97 4.44
C LEU A 305 -2.50 6.17 5.92
N ALA A 306 -3.39 7.10 6.25
CA ALA A 306 -3.89 7.27 7.60
C ALA A 306 -5.37 6.89 7.66
N ILE A 307 -5.74 5.93 8.47
CA ILE A 307 -7.11 5.41 8.58
C ILE A 307 -7.62 5.78 9.97
N PHE A 308 -8.69 6.58 10.02
CA PHE A 308 -9.39 6.94 11.24
C PHE A 308 -10.75 6.26 11.22
N ASN A 309 -10.81 5.10 11.86
CA ASN A 309 -12.02 4.31 12.03
C ASN A 309 -12.77 4.79 13.28
N SER A 310 -13.15 6.07 13.26
CA SER A 310 -13.70 6.78 14.42
C SER A 310 -14.87 7.68 14.02
N CYS A 311 -15.66 8.11 14.99
CA CYS A 311 -16.85 8.95 14.77
C CYS A 311 -16.45 10.37 14.35
N ASP A 312 -16.95 10.86 13.21
CA ASP A 312 -16.66 12.21 12.68
C ASP A 312 -15.17 12.55 12.50
N GLY A 313 -14.64 12.25 11.32
CA GLY A 313 -13.23 12.47 10.97
C GLY A 313 -12.98 13.57 9.94
N LEU A 314 -13.96 14.42 9.60
CA LEU A 314 -13.73 15.47 8.60
C LEU A 314 -12.80 16.57 9.12
N GLY A 315 -12.93 16.98 10.38
CA GLY A 315 -11.98 17.91 11.02
C GLY A 315 -10.55 17.35 11.03
N ILE A 316 -10.41 16.04 11.28
CA ILE A 316 -9.13 15.33 11.20
C ILE A 316 -8.57 15.36 9.78
N ALA A 317 -9.40 15.01 8.79
CA ALA A 317 -8.99 14.93 7.40
C ALA A 317 -8.58 16.28 6.79
N ASN A 318 -9.23 17.37 7.21
CA ASN A 318 -8.83 18.72 6.81
C ASN A 318 -7.39 19.00 7.24
N LYS A 319 -7.07 18.74 8.52
CA LYS A 319 -5.72 18.95 9.02
C LYS A 319 -4.71 18.01 8.37
N LEU A 320 -5.04 16.74 8.13
CA LEU A 320 -4.16 15.82 7.39
C LEU A 320 -3.89 16.29 5.95
N SER A 321 -4.87 16.91 5.31
CA SER A 321 -4.72 17.49 3.97
C SER A 321 -3.78 18.70 3.98
N GLU A 322 -3.85 19.57 5.00
CA GLU A 322 -2.89 20.66 5.22
C GLU A 322 -1.45 20.14 5.39
N LEU A 323 -1.30 19.00 6.09
CA LEU A 323 -0.02 18.31 6.24
C LEU A 323 0.40 17.52 4.99
N ARG A 324 -0.37 17.62 3.90
CA ARG A 324 -0.15 16.94 2.62
C ARG A 324 -0.09 15.43 2.74
N CYS A 325 -0.75 14.85 3.74
CA CYS A 325 -0.82 13.39 3.92
C CYS A 325 -1.24 12.74 2.59
N PRO A 326 -0.51 11.72 2.08
CA PRO A 326 -0.77 11.19 0.75
C PRO A 326 -2.21 10.70 0.57
N GLN A 327 -2.71 9.90 1.52
CA GLN A 327 -4.06 9.38 1.53
C GLN A 327 -4.56 9.24 2.96
N SER A 328 -5.85 9.51 3.18
CA SER A 328 -6.52 9.17 4.43
C SER A 328 -7.91 8.60 4.20
N ILE A 329 -8.37 7.77 5.11
CA ILE A 329 -9.75 7.29 5.16
C ILE A 329 -10.34 7.77 6.49
N VAL A 330 -11.48 8.44 6.42
CA VAL A 330 -12.20 8.95 7.58
C VAL A 330 -13.70 8.69 7.45
N MET A 331 -14.43 8.73 8.55
CA MET A 331 -15.90 8.70 8.53
C MET A 331 -16.44 10.13 8.44
N LYS A 332 -17.36 10.39 7.50
CA LYS A 332 -17.98 11.71 7.34
C LYS A 332 -18.87 12.11 8.53
N GLU A 333 -19.43 11.13 9.22
CA GLU A 333 -20.34 11.26 10.37
C GLU A 333 -20.13 10.05 11.29
N SER A 334 -20.73 10.07 12.47
CA SER A 334 -20.77 8.91 13.38
C SER A 334 -21.38 7.69 12.69
N ILE A 335 -20.76 6.52 12.82
CA ILE A 335 -21.28 5.24 12.33
C ILE A 335 -21.47 4.25 13.49
N PRO A 336 -22.35 3.25 13.37
CA PRO A 336 -22.43 2.17 14.33
C PRO A 336 -21.11 1.39 14.42
N ASP A 337 -20.76 0.94 15.61
CA ASP A 337 -19.53 0.17 15.87
C ASP A 337 -19.45 -1.08 14.97
N GLU A 338 -20.56 -1.82 14.82
CA GLU A 338 -20.63 -2.99 13.93
C GLU A 338 -20.31 -2.64 12.48
N MET A 339 -20.75 -1.48 12.00
CA MET A 339 -20.47 -1.01 10.64
C MET A 339 -18.99 -0.61 10.48
N ALA A 340 -18.38 -0.03 11.51
CA ALA A 340 -16.96 0.31 11.53
C ALA A 340 -16.08 -0.94 11.47
N ILE A 341 -16.46 -1.97 12.24
CA ILE A 341 -15.81 -3.30 12.24
C ILE A 341 -15.98 -3.97 10.87
N ASP A 342 -17.19 -4.01 10.33
CA ASP A 342 -17.45 -4.61 9.01
C ASP A 342 -16.71 -3.87 7.90
N PHE A 343 -16.64 -2.53 7.97
CA PHE A 343 -15.85 -1.72 7.06
C PHE A 343 -14.38 -2.17 7.09
N LEU A 344 -13.80 -2.27 8.29
CA LEU A 344 -12.42 -2.69 8.47
C LEU A 344 -12.17 -4.10 7.91
N GLU A 345 -13.05 -5.05 8.20
CA GLU A 345 -12.95 -6.44 7.73
C GLU A 345 -12.92 -6.52 6.20
N TYR A 346 -13.93 -5.95 5.53
CA TYR A 346 -14.02 -5.97 4.08
C TYR A 346 -12.90 -5.14 3.41
N PHE A 347 -12.54 -4.00 3.99
CA PHE A 347 -11.46 -3.16 3.47
C PHE A 347 -10.13 -3.90 3.49
N LEU A 348 -9.77 -4.51 4.63
CA LEU A 348 -8.53 -5.28 4.74
C LEU A 348 -8.54 -6.49 3.82
N GLU A 349 -9.68 -7.16 3.63
CA GLU A 349 -9.82 -8.24 2.67
C GLU A 349 -9.42 -7.78 1.26
N PHE A 350 -10.02 -6.71 0.74
CA PHE A 350 -9.72 -6.27 -0.63
C PHE A 350 -8.33 -5.63 -0.76
N PHE A 351 -7.96 -4.75 0.18
CA PHE A 351 -6.71 -4.00 0.10
C PHE A 351 -5.48 -4.90 0.24
N CYS A 352 -5.47 -5.83 1.21
CA CYS A 352 -4.33 -6.75 1.42
C CYS A 352 -4.15 -7.77 0.29
N HIS A 353 -5.14 -7.91 -0.60
CA HIS A 353 -5.06 -8.66 -1.85
C HIS A 353 -4.62 -7.80 -3.05
N ASP A 354 -3.98 -6.66 -2.78
CA ASP A 354 -3.34 -5.79 -3.77
C ASP A 354 -4.32 -5.10 -4.73
N GLN A 355 -5.57 -4.91 -4.30
CA GLN A 355 -6.49 -4.01 -4.99
C GLN A 355 -6.07 -2.55 -4.75
N PRO A 356 -6.20 -1.64 -5.75
CA PRO A 356 -6.01 -0.21 -5.54
C PRO A 356 -6.92 0.35 -4.45
N LEU A 357 -6.45 1.36 -3.71
CA LEU A 357 -7.18 1.96 -2.58
C LEU A 357 -8.65 2.28 -2.89
N PHE A 358 -8.91 2.96 -4.00
CA PHE A 358 -10.28 3.34 -4.41
C PHE A 358 -11.14 2.11 -4.69
N VAL A 359 -10.59 1.11 -5.38
CA VAL A 359 -11.31 -0.14 -5.67
C VAL A 359 -11.62 -0.91 -4.38
N ALA A 360 -10.68 -0.95 -3.43
CA ALA A 360 -10.88 -1.63 -2.15
C ALA A 360 -12.00 -0.96 -1.33
N VAL A 361 -12.00 0.38 -1.24
CA VAL A 361 -13.06 1.12 -0.54
C VAL A 361 -14.41 0.96 -1.26
N GLY A 362 -14.44 1.08 -2.60
CA GLY A 362 -15.69 0.92 -3.35
C GLY A 362 -16.31 -0.47 -3.21
N LYS A 363 -15.50 -1.54 -3.23
CA LYS A 363 -15.97 -2.90 -2.94
C LYS A 363 -16.46 -3.03 -1.50
N THR A 364 -15.75 -2.43 -0.54
CA THR A 364 -16.17 -2.40 0.86
C THR A 364 -17.53 -1.73 1.04
N ARG A 365 -17.73 -0.55 0.45
CA ARG A 365 -19.01 0.18 0.48
C ARG A 365 -20.15 -0.64 -0.14
N LYS A 366 -19.88 -1.40 -1.21
CA LYS A 366 -20.85 -2.34 -1.80
C LYS A 366 -21.23 -3.47 -0.84
N GLU A 367 -20.27 -4.07 -0.14
CA GLU A 367 -20.55 -5.13 0.84
C GLU A 367 -21.33 -4.58 2.05
N LEU A 368 -20.96 -3.39 2.55
CA LEU A 368 -21.73 -2.69 3.58
C LEU A 368 -23.17 -2.43 3.12
N LYS A 369 -23.37 -1.94 1.89
CA LYS A 369 -24.71 -1.70 1.33
C LYS A 369 -25.54 -2.98 1.22
N LYS A 370 -24.92 -4.13 0.91
CA LYS A 370 -25.60 -5.44 0.86
C LYS A 370 -25.97 -5.93 2.26
N ARG A 371 -25.07 -5.78 3.23
CA ARG A 371 -25.27 -6.23 4.61
C ARG A 371 -26.36 -5.42 5.32
N TYR A 372 -26.29 -4.10 5.18
CA TYR A 372 -27.24 -3.15 5.75
C TYR A 372 -28.33 -2.75 4.74
N HIS A 373 -28.71 -3.68 3.86
CA HIS A 373 -29.67 -3.44 2.76
C HIS A 373 -31.10 -3.15 3.27
N ASN A 374 -31.42 -3.54 4.50
CA ASN A 374 -32.66 -3.13 5.14
C ASN A 374 -32.60 -1.62 5.35
N PHE A 375 -33.27 -0.88 4.45
CA PHE A 375 -33.29 0.59 4.42
C PHE A 375 -33.70 1.24 5.75
N ASP A 376 -34.32 0.47 6.66
CA ASP A 376 -34.77 0.92 7.97
C ASP A 376 -33.65 0.90 9.04
N GLU A 377 -32.49 0.30 8.77
CA GLU A 377 -31.41 0.18 9.75
C GLU A 377 -30.44 1.37 9.68
N TYR A 378 -29.72 1.57 8.57
CA TYR A 378 -28.74 2.67 8.44
C TYR A 378 -28.70 3.27 7.02
N PRO A 379 -29.75 4.00 6.60
CA PRO A 379 -29.85 4.55 5.25
C PRO A 379 -28.74 5.57 4.99
N GLY A 380 -27.90 5.29 3.99
CA GLY A 380 -26.73 6.10 3.63
C GLY A 380 -25.45 5.80 4.39
N GLY A 381 -25.49 4.96 5.43
CA GLY A 381 -24.33 4.65 6.28
C GLY A 381 -23.13 4.09 5.52
N HIS A 382 -23.39 3.22 4.53
CA HIS A 382 -22.36 2.66 3.64
C HIS A 382 -21.53 3.71 2.88
N SER A 383 -22.01 4.96 2.73
CA SER A 383 -21.31 6.04 2.02
C SER A 383 -20.47 6.94 2.93
N LEU A 384 -20.55 6.73 4.26
CA LEU A 384 -19.88 7.57 5.26
C LEU A 384 -18.36 7.37 5.32
N PRO A 385 -17.79 6.15 5.23
CA PRO A 385 -16.34 5.98 5.13
C PRO A 385 -15.87 6.58 3.82
N ILE A 386 -15.02 7.61 3.82
CA ILE A 386 -14.59 8.34 2.63
C ILE A 386 -13.08 8.45 2.54
N ILE A 387 -12.58 8.40 1.31
CA ILE A 387 -11.18 8.69 1.00
C ILE A 387 -11.01 10.20 0.91
N VAL A 388 -10.06 10.71 1.66
CA VAL A 388 -9.48 12.04 1.46
C VAL A 388 -8.10 11.85 0.86
N SER A 389 -7.98 12.21 -0.42
CA SER A 389 -6.84 11.90 -1.28
C SER A 389 -6.02 13.15 -1.54
N ASN A 390 -4.70 13.01 -1.59
CA ASN A 390 -3.82 13.97 -2.25
C ASN A 390 -3.55 13.50 -3.70
N PRO A 391 -4.14 14.13 -4.72
CA PRO A 391 -4.06 13.61 -6.08
C PRO A 391 -2.72 13.85 -6.77
N ALA A 392 -1.76 14.52 -6.11
CA ALA A 392 -0.38 14.65 -6.61
C ALA A 392 0.46 13.37 -6.42
N VAL A 393 -0.06 12.37 -5.70
CA VAL A 393 0.61 11.09 -5.49
C VAL A 393 -0.19 9.94 -6.13
N PRO A 394 0.47 8.83 -6.54
CA PRO A 394 -0.25 7.69 -7.11
C PRO A 394 -1.12 6.97 -6.07
N LEU A 395 -2.19 6.32 -6.51
CA LEU A 395 -3.02 5.51 -5.61
C LEU A 395 -2.22 4.30 -5.10
N PRO A 396 -2.23 4.03 -3.78
CA PRO A 396 -1.47 2.93 -3.22
C PRO A 396 -2.16 1.59 -3.46
N THR A 397 -1.35 0.54 -3.57
CA THR A 397 -1.76 -0.86 -3.39
C THR A 397 -0.96 -1.47 -2.23
N TRP A 398 -1.39 -2.61 -1.69
CA TRP A 398 -0.64 -3.28 -0.65
C TRP A 398 0.82 -3.58 -1.04
N LYS A 399 1.05 -4.12 -2.25
CA LYS A 399 2.43 -4.39 -2.71
C LYS A 399 3.21 -3.12 -3.02
N SER A 400 2.55 -1.98 -3.22
CA SER A 400 3.25 -0.71 -3.44
C SER A 400 4.04 -0.25 -2.21
N PHE A 401 3.67 -0.70 -1.00
CA PHE A 401 4.40 -0.45 0.24
C PHE A 401 5.63 -1.36 0.41
N LEU A 402 5.62 -2.54 -0.23
CA LEU A 402 6.68 -3.52 -0.08
C LEU A 402 7.89 -3.14 -0.94
N SER A 403 9.06 -3.02 -0.31
CA SER A 403 10.33 -2.91 -1.05
C SER A 403 10.77 -4.28 -1.56
N GLU A 404 11.46 -4.32 -2.70
CA GLU A 404 12.26 -5.50 -3.02
C GLU A 404 13.34 -5.64 -1.94
N TYR A 405 13.38 -6.77 -1.24
CA TYR A 405 14.37 -6.99 -0.19
C TYR A 405 15.77 -7.03 -0.82
N GLN A 406 16.60 -6.05 -0.49
CA GLN A 406 18.01 -6.06 -0.84
C GLN A 406 18.81 -6.60 0.35
N LEU A 407 19.63 -7.64 0.12
CA LEU A 407 20.55 -8.18 1.12
C LEU A 407 21.40 -7.03 1.71
N PRO A 408 21.63 -7.01 3.04
CA PRO A 408 22.46 -5.99 3.67
C PRO A 408 23.80 -5.84 2.96
N LEU A 409 24.28 -4.62 2.76
CA LEU A 409 25.49 -4.34 1.98
C LEU A 409 26.69 -5.20 2.43
N LYS A 410 26.86 -5.39 3.76
CA LYS A 410 27.92 -6.24 4.33
C LYS A 410 27.83 -7.70 3.86
N LEU A 411 26.63 -8.27 3.86
CA LEU A 411 26.40 -9.65 3.44
C LEU A 411 26.55 -9.78 1.92
N ARG A 412 26.09 -8.78 1.16
CA ARG A 412 26.29 -8.73 -0.30
C ARG A 412 27.78 -8.67 -0.65
N ILE A 413 28.55 -7.83 0.03
CA ILE A 413 30.01 -7.76 -0.13
C ILE A 413 30.66 -9.10 0.24
N PHE A 414 30.26 -9.71 1.37
CA PHE A 414 30.78 -11.02 1.78
C PHE A 414 30.50 -12.10 0.72
N ILE A 415 29.27 -12.18 0.21
CA ILE A 415 28.87 -13.11 -0.86
C ILE A 415 29.68 -12.84 -2.13
N ILE A 416 29.91 -11.57 -2.49
CA ILE A 416 30.75 -11.21 -3.64
C ILE A 416 32.21 -11.63 -3.43
N ILE A 417 32.77 -11.43 -2.23
CA ILE A 417 34.16 -11.79 -1.91
C ILE A 417 34.34 -13.31 -1.96
N VAL A 418 33.52 -14.07 -1.23
CA VAL A 418 33.55 -15.54 -1.25
C VAL A 418 33.26 -16.07 -2.66
N GLY A 419 32.30 -15.43 -3.34
CA GLY A 419 31.96 -15.63 -4.74
C GLY A 419 33.17 -15.59 -5.67
N THR A 420 33.88 -14.46 -5.59
CA THR A 420 35.08 -14.16 -6.37
C THR A 420 36.23 -15.10 -6.01
N LEU A 421 36.42 -15.42 -4.73
CA LEU A 421 37.48 -16.35 -4.29
C LEU A 421 37.24 -17.76 -4.83
N GLY A 422 35.99 -18.25 -4.81
CA GLY A 422 35.63 -19.55 -5.36
C GLY A 422 35.79 -19.62 -6.88
N VAL A 423 35.43 -18.54 -7.58
CA VAL A 423 35.52 -18.43 -9.04
C VAL A 423 36.95 -18.29 -9.54
N LEU A 424 37.74 -17.44 -8.91
CA LEU A 424 39.10 -17.11 -9.38
C LEU A 424 40.20 -17.90 -8.67
N GLY A 425 39.93 -18.50 -7.51
CA GLY A 425 40.93 -19.18 -6.70
C GLY A 425 41.61 -20.33 -7.44
N LEU A 426 40.83 -21.18 -8.09
CA LEU A 426 41.34 -22.35 -8.82
C LEU A 426 42.08 -21.96 -10.12
N PRO A 427 41.55 -21.06 -10.97
CA PRO A 427 42.32 -20.52 -12.11
C PRO A 427 43.64 -19.84 -11.68
N LEU A 428 43.61 -19.00 -10.64
CA LEU A 428 44.79 -18.29 -10.16
C LEU A 428 45.83 -19.22 -9.53
N SER A 429 45.42 -20.25 -8.80
CA SER A 429 46.35 -21.23 -8.24
C SER A 429 47.08 -22.01 -9.33
N ILE A 430 46.37 -22.42 -10.39
CA ILE A 430 46.97 -23.10 -11.55
C ILE A 430 47.95 -22.15 -12.27
N ILE A 431 47.60 -20.89 -12.47
CA ILE A 431 48.48 -19.90 -13.10
C ILE A 431 49.73 -19.67 -12.25
N TYR A 432 49.59 -19.61 -10.92
CA TYR A 432 50.71 -19.40 -10.00
C TYR A 432 51.69 -20.58 -9.98
N GLU A 433 51.16 -21.81 -9.97
CA GLU A 433 51.98 -23.03 -9.83
C GLU A 433 52.58 -23.50 -11.17
N PHE A 434 51.85 -23.36 -12.28
CA PHE A 434 52.22 -23.94 -13.58
C PHE A 434 52.50 -22.91 -14.68
N GLY A 435 52.19 -21.62 -14.46
CA GLY A 435 52.37 -20.56 -15.44
C GLY A 435 51.24 -20.48 -16.49
N TYR A 436 51.18 -19.34 -17.19
CA TYR A 436 50.07 -18.99 -18.08
C TYR A 436 49.91 -19.92 -19.31
N GLU A 437 51.03 -20.36 -19.90
CA GLU A 437 51.03 -21.28 -21.06
C GLU A 437 50.36 -22.62 -20.71
N LYS A 438 50.67 -23.18 -19.53
CA LYS A 438 50.09 -24.44 -19.07
C LYS A 438 48.63 -24.26 -18.67
N PHE A 439 48.26 -23.12 -18.08
CA PHE A 439 46.86 -22.79 -17.81
C PHE A 439 46.00 -22.83 -19.07
N LEU A 440 46.46 -22.24 -20.18
CA LEU A 440 45.75 -22.28 -21.47
C LEU A 440 45.56 -23.71 -21.99
N TRP A 441 46.53 -24.58 -21.73
CA TRP A 441 46.45 -25.99 -22.07
C TRP A 441 45.43 -26.73 -21.19
N TYR A 442 45.49 -26.55 -19.86
CA TYR A 442 44.53 -27.12 -18.91
C TYR A 442 43.11 -26.59 -19.13
N ALA A 443 42.93 -25.32 -19.47
CA ALA A 443 41.60 -24.73 -19.75
C ALA A 443 40.98 -25.31 -21.03
N LYS A 444 41.81 -25.66 -22.03
CA LYS A 444 41.37 -26.35 -23.25
C LYS A 444 41.07 -27.84 -23.00
N LEU A 445 41.84 -28.50 -22.14
CA LEU A 445 41.63 -29.91 -21.80
C LEU A 445 40.43 -30.12 -20.86
N TYR A 446 40.28 -29.24 -19.87
CA TYR A 446 39.30 -29.32 -18.79
C TYR A 446 38.44 -28.04 -18.68
N PRO A 447 37.73 -27.64 -19.75
CA PRO A 447 36.88 -26.46 -19.71
C PRO A 447 35.77 -26.56 -18.64
N HIS A 448 35.36 -27.78 -18.29
CA HIS A 448 34.37 -28.04 -17.24
C HIS A 448 34.88 -27.81 -15.81
N MET A 449 36.18 -27.89 -15.58
CA MET A 449 36.80 -27.62 -14.26
C MET A 449 37.22 -26.16 -14.11
N ILE A 450 37.58 -25.51 -15.22
CA ILE A 450 38.24 -24.19 -15.19
C ILE A 450 37.37 -23.09 -15.80
N ILE A 451 36.60 -23.36 -16.84
CA ILE A 451 35.82 -22.33 -17.56
C ILE A 451 34.37 -22.31 -17.07
N TYR A 452 33.72 -23.47 -16.98
CA TYR A 452 32.30 -23.54 -16.62
C TYR A 452 31.99 -23.07 -15.19
N PRO A 453 32.75 -23.43 -14.14
CA PRO A 453 32.50 -22.94 -12.79
C PRO A 453 32.65 -21.41 -12.74
N THR A 454 33.63 -20.89 -13.46
CA THR A 454 33.96 -19.46 -13.51
C THR A 454 32.84 -18.62 -14.13
N CYS A 455 32.18 -19.16 -15.16
CA CYS A 455 31.05 -18.51 -15.83
C CYS A 455 29.70 -18.72 -15.09
N VAL A 456 29.49 -19.89 -14.49
CA VAL A 456 28.15 -20.31 -14.00
C VAL A 456 27.94 -19.99 -12.52
N PHE A 457 29.00 -19.98 -11.71
CA PHE A 457 28.88 -19.75 -10.26
C PHE A 457 28.23 -18.41 -9.93
N TRP A 458 28.53 -17.37 -10.72
CA TRP A 458 27.87 -16.06 -10.62
C TRP A 458 26.38 -16.13 -10.91
N ALA A 459 25.95 -16.92 -11.89
CA ALA A 459 24.54 -17.11 -12.23
C ALA A 459 23.78 -17.80 -11.09
N VAL A 460 24.40 -18.79 -10.43
CA VAL A 460 23.81 -19.48 -9.26
C VAL A 460 23.69 -18.55 -8.07
N ILE A 461 24.76 -17.83 -7.70
CA ILE A 461 24.74 -16.85 -6.61
C ILE A 461 23.71 -15.75 -6.87
N TRP A 462 23.68 -15.22 -8.10
CA TRP A 462 22.70 -14.22 -8.52
C TRP A 462 21.27 -14.75 -8.39
N SER A 463 21.01 -15.98 -8.84
CA SER A 463 19.70 -16.62 -8.76
C SER A 463 19.25 -16.85 -7.32
N VAL A 464 20.14 -17.30 -6.44
CA VAL A 464 19.86 -17.47 -4.99
C VAL A 464 19.56 -16.12 -4.33
N CYS A 465 20.34 -15.08 -4.63
CA CYS A 465 20.10 -13.73 -4.11
C CYS A 465 18.75 -13.16 -4.58
N LYS A 466 18.41 -13.33 -5.87
CA LYS A 466 17.11 -12.95 -6.45
C LYS A 466 15.97 -13.73 -5.83
N CYS A 467 16.13 -15.04 -5.65
CA CYS A 467 15.16 -15.92 -5.01
C CYS A 467 14.88 -15.47 -3.58
N TRP A 468 15.92 -15.19 -2.79
CA TRP A 468 15.76 -14.71 -1.42
C TRP A 468 15.00 -13.38 -1.33
N GLY A 469 15.29 -12.44 -2.23
CA GLY A 469 14.57 -11.17 -2.32
C GLY A 469 13.10 -11.31 -2.70
N GLN A 470 12.75 -12.34 -3.48
CA GLN A 470 11.38 -12.61 -3.94
C GLN A 470 10.54 -13.45 -2.98
N ILE A 471 11.15 -14.35 -2.19
CA ILE A 471 10.47 -15.16 -1.17
C ILE A 471 9.77 -14.26 -0.14
N ILE A 472 10.42 -13.17 0.26
CA ILE A 472 9.86 -12.22 1.23
C ILE A 472 8.77 -11.34 0.57
N ASN A 473 8.91 -11.03 -0.73
CA ASN A 473 7.97 -10.17 -1.47
C ASN A 473 6.80 -10.93 -2.13
N LYS A 474 6.51 -12.19 -1.73
CA LYS A 474 5.39 -13.05 -2.20
C LYS A 474 5.16 -13.11 -3.72
N SER A 475 6.14 -12.80 -4.57
CA SER A 475 6.00 -12.88 -6.03
C SER A 475 6.27 -14.30 -6.52
N ILE A 476 5.30 -15.19 -6.30
CA ILE A 476 5.40 -16.63 -6.56
C ILE A 476 5.74 -16.93 -8.04
N ASN A 477 5.21 -16.16 -9.00
CA ASN A 477 5.41 -16.44 -10.42
C ASN A 477 6.82 -16.12 -10.93
N LYS A 478 7.39 -14.98 -10.56
CA LYS A 478 8.77 -14.63 -10.96
C LYS A 478 9.79 -15.58 -10.33
N PHE A 479 9.52 -16.01 -9.09
CA PHE A 479 10.31 -17.00 -8.37
C PHE A 479 10.31 -18.37 -9.07
N LYS A 480 9.14 -18.87 -9.50
CA LYS A 480 9.02 -20.11 -10.27
C LYS A 480 9.85 -20.10 -11.56
N TRP A 481 9.79 -19.01 -12.32
CA TRP A 481 10.61 -18.86 -13.55
C TRP A 481 12.11 -18.78 -13.25
N GLY A 482 12.51 -18.12 -12.16
CA GLY A 482 13.91 -18.07 -11.72
C GLY A 482 14.47 -19.45 -11.34
N ILE A 483 13.70 -20.23 -10.56
CA ILE A 483 14.06 -21.62 -10.22
C ILE A 483 14.13 -22.48 -11.48
N PHE A 484 13.14 -22.38 -12.36
CA PHE A 484 13.09 -23.17 -13.60
C PHE A 484 14.29 -22.87 -14.50
N GLY A 485 14.65 -21.59 -14.65
CA GLY A 485 15.84 -21.17 -15.39
C GLY A 485 17.14 -21.73 -14.79
N ALA A 486 17.28 -21.70 -13.45
CA ALA A 486 18.46 -22.25 -12.77
C ALA A 486 18.56 -23.79 -12.92
N LEU A 487 17.44 -24.50 -12.82
CA LEU A 487 17.37 -25.95 -13.06
C LEU A 487 17.72 -26.30 -14.51
N PHE A 488 17.18 -25.56 -15.47
CA PHE A 488 17.47 -25.77 -16.89
C PHE A 488 18.96 -25.60 -17.22
N ILE A 489 19.59 -24.53 -16.70
CA ILE A 489 21.03 -24.30 -16.85
C ILE A 489 21.83 -25.45 -16.23
N SER A 490 21.44 -25.89 -15.02
CA SER A 490 22.13 -26.99 -14.32
C SER A 490 22.04 -28.31 -15.09
N ILE A 491 20.87 -28.63 -15.66
CA ILE A 491 20.66 -29.84 -16.48
C ILE A 491 21.50 -29.79 -17.76
N ILE A 492 21.55 -28.64 -18.45
CA ILE A 492 22.39 -28.49 -19.64
C ILE A 492 23.85 -28.72 -19.32
N LEU A 493 24.36 -28.13 -18.23
CA LEU A 493 25.75 -28.27 -17.83
C LEU A 493 26.09 -29.71 -17.47
N LEU A 494 25.21 -30.39 -16.73
CA LEU A 494 25.39 -31.80 -16.39
C LEU A 494 25.34 -32.70 -17.63
N HIS A 495 24.51 -32.36 -18.62
CA HIS A 495 24.50 -33.05 -19.91
C HIS A 495 25.81 -32.85 -20.69
N VAL A 496 26.32 -31.61 -20.75
CA VAL A 496 27.62 -31.31 -21.35
C VAL A 496 28.74 -32.07 -20.63
N GLU A 497 28.70 -32.17 -19.31
CA GLU A 497 29.67 -32.93 -18.51
C GLU A 497 29.64 -34.42 -18.85
N VAL A 498 28.46 -35.05 -18.81
CA VAL A 498 28.29 -36.49 -19.10
C VAL A 498 28.62 -36.85 -20.56
N THR A 499 28.40 -35.93 -21.50
CA THR A 499 28.66 -36.16 -22.93
C THR A 499 30.06 -35.74 -23.36
N SER A 500 30.76 -34.95 -22.54
CA SER A 500 32.13 -34.54 -22.84
C SER A 500 33.08 -35.75 -22.77
N PRO A 501 34.04 -35.88 -23.71
CA PRO A 501 34.88 -37.06 -23.80
C PRO A 501 35.66 -37.27 -22.51
N ASN A 502 35.41 -38.43 -21.87
CA ASN A 502 35.95 -38.88 -20.59
C ASN A 502 37.49 -38.94 -20.57
N MET A 503 38.17 -37.80 -20.52
CA MET A 503 39.60 -37.74 -20.21
C MET A 503 39.85 -37.79 -18.70
N LEU A 504 38.79 -37.77 -17.88
CA LEU A 504 38.82 -37.81 -16.42
C LEU A 504 39.25 -39.19 -15.86
N LEU A 505 39.21 -40.26 -16.66
CA LEU A 505 39.60 -41.60 -16.21
C LEU A 505 41.08 -41.97 -16.47
N PHE A 506 41.82 -41.14 -17.22
CA PHE A 506 43.19 -41.48 -17.62
C PHE A 506 44.24 -41.20 -16.53
N GLU A 507 43.98 -40.31 -15.58
CA GLU A 507 44.95 -39.98 -14.52
C GLU A 507 44.80 -40.81 -13.24
N LEU A 508 43.65 -41.44 -12.99
CA LEU A 508 43.37 -42.14 -11.72
C LEU A 508 43.59 -43.66 -11.75
N SER A 509 44.00 -44.25 -12.88
CA SER A 509 44.42 -45.66 -12.92
C SER A 509 45.85 -45.81 -13.46
N PRO A 510 46.76 -46.52 -12.75
CA PRO A 510 48.12 -46.80 -13.24
C PRO A 510 48.18 -47.58 -14.57
N SER A 511 47.04 -48.08 -15.05
CA SER A 511 46.91 -49.01 -16.17
C SER A 511 46.16 -48.44 -17.39
N ALA A 512 45.79 -47.17 -17.40
CA ALA A 512 45.11 -46.56 -18.54
C ALA A 512 46.01 -46.52 -19.79
N ARG A 513 45.54 -47.07 -20.91
CA ARG A 513 46.22 -47.07 -22.23
C ARG A 513 45.40 -46.26 -23.22
N SER A 514 45.99 -45.27 -23.89
CA SER A 514 45.35 -44.59 -25.02
C SER A 514 46.00 -45.07 -26.33
N THR A 515 45.18 -45.29 -27.36
CA THR A 515 45.64 -45.57 -28.72
C THR A 515 45.34 -44.37 -29.58
N ILE A 516 46.38 -43.67 -30.02
CA ILE A 516 46.28 -42.55 -30.95
C ILE A 516 46.25 -43.13 -32.37
N ASN A 517 45.25 -42.76 -33.15
CA ASN A 517 45.13 -43.15 -34.56
C ASN A 517 45.93 -42.16 -35.43
N ASN A 518 46.68 -42.65 -36.42
CA ASN A 518 47.71 -41.90 -37.16
C ASN A 518 47.23 -40.63 -37.88
N GLN A 519 45.92 -40.46 -38.10
CA GLN A 519 45.38 -39.25 -38.73
C GLN A 519 45.52 -37.98 -37.88
N VAL A 520 45.57 -38.08 -36.54
CA VAL A 520 45.70 -36.92 -35.64
C VAL A 520 47.15 -36.39 -35.58
N ILE A 521 48.13 -37.25 -35.86
CA ILE A 521 49.56 -36.88 -35.84
C ILE A 521 49.91 -35.93 -37.00
N ILE A 522 49.20 -36.04 -38.13
CA ILE A 522 49.47 -35.22 -39.31
C ILE A 522 49.10 -33.74 -39.06
N GLU A 523 48.02 -33.45 -38.34
CA GLU A 523 47.65 -32.06 -37.99
C GLU A 523 48.63 -31.41 -37.01
N VAL A 524 49.19 -32.17 -36.07
CA VAL A 524 50.16 -31.64 -35.09
C VAL A 524 51.54 -31.39 -35.72
N SER A 525 51.89 -32.14 -36.79
CA SER A 525 53.17 -31.99 -37.48
C SER A 525 53.32 -30.70 -38.30
N ALA A 526 52.22 -30.00 -38.59
CA ALA A 526 52.23 -28.79 -39.41
C ALA A 526 52.59 -27.50 -38.64
N ILE A 527 52.72 -27.52 -37.31
CA ILE A 527 52.81 -26.28 -36.51
C ILE A 527 54.18 -25.95 -35.89
N LYS A 528 55.16 -26.85 -35.80
CA LYS A 528 56.49 -26.44 -35.29
C LYS A 528 57.65 -27.06 -36.05
N GLY A 529 58.35 -26.20 -36.78
CA GLY A 529 59.60 -26.52 -37.46
C GLY A 529 60.72 -26.95 -36.51
N LYS A 530 61.69 -27.64 -37.12
CA LYS A 530 62.95 -28.17 -36.57
C LYS A 530 62.81 -29.33 -35.58
N LEU A 531 62.56 -30.52 -36.11
CA LEU A 531 63.03 -31.77 -35.50
C LEU A 531 64.27 -32.26 -36.25
N GLY A 532 65.35 -31.49 -36.14
CA GLY A 532 66.61 -31.73 -36.85
C GLY A 532 67.81 -31.76 -35.92
N SER A 533 67.75 -32.52 -34.83
CA SER A 533 68.93 -32.81 -33.98
C SER A 533 68.67 -33.83 -32.87
N ILE A 534 68.04 -34.97 -33.17
CA ILE A 534 68.10 -36.15 -32.30
C ILE A 534 68.46 -37.35 -33.17
N LYS A 535 69.77 -37.65 -33.27
CA LYS A 535 70.27 -38.88 -33.88
C LYS A 535 70.38 -39.92 -32.75
N GLU A 536 69.31 -40.71 -32.63
CA GLU A 536 69.16 -41.93 -31.83
C GLU A 536 69.03 -41.78 -30.30
N ILE A 537 67.99 -42.42 -29.76
CA ILE A 537 67.72 -42.57 -28.32
C ILE A 537 68.40 -43.88 -27.87
N PRO A 538 69.16 -43.90 -26.76
CA PRO A 538 69.82 -45.11 -26.28
C PRO A 538 68.81 -46.23 -25.98
N PRO A 539 69.11 -47.49 -26.36
CA PRO A 539 68.19 -48.63 -26.20
C PRO A 539 67.89 -49.00 -24.74
N GLU A 540 68.57 -48.38 -23.77
CA GLU A 540 68.35 -48.56 -22.33
C GLU A 540 67.22 -47.67 -21.77
N ILE A 541 66.70 -46.72 -22.57
CA ILE A 541 65.66 -45.77 -22.14
C ILE A 541 64.28 -46.14 -22.72
N VAL A 542 64.23 -46.65 -23.96
CA VAL A 542 62.97 -47.03 -24.63
C VAL A 542 63.22 -48.24 -25.56
N ASP A 543 62.61 -49.39 -25.28
CA ASP A 543 62.59 -50.51 -26.22
C ASP A 543 61.54 -50.23 -27.32
N THR A 544 62.03 -49.97 -28.52
CA THR A 544 61.21 -49.56 -29.67
C THR A 544 60.41 -50.72 -30.26
N ARG A 545 60.68 -51.98 -29.88
CA ARG A 545 59.96 -53.16 -30.38
C ARG A 545 58.62 -53.40 -29.69
N ASP A 546 58.45 -52.92 -28.46
CA ASP A 546 57.20 -53.08 -27.70
C ASP A 546 56.18 -51.94 -27.93
N ILE A 547 56.63 -50.82 -28.51
CA ILE A 547 55.82 -49.60 -28.64
C ILE A 547 55.21 -49.44 -30.04
N ILE A 548 55.83 -50.01 -31.07
CA ILE A 548 55.38 -49.89 -32.46
C ILE A 548 54.95 -51.27 -32.93
N ASN A 549 53.63 -51.51 -32.95
CA ASN A 549 53.05 -52.68 -33.60
C ASN A 549 52.15 -52.19 -34.74
N GLU A 550 52.68 -52.34 -35.95
CA GLU A 550 52.27 -52.05 -37.34
C GLU A 550 51.17 -51.01 -37.68
N ASP A 551 50.28 -50.60 -36.76
CA ASP A 551 49.32 -49.50 -36.95
C ASP A 551 48.96 -48.71 -35.66
N LYS A 552 49.58 -48.99 -34.51
CA LYS A 552 49.29 -48.30 -33.23
C LYS A 552 50.54 -48.06 -32.40
N ILE A 553 50.63 -46.86 -31.81
CA ILE A 553 51.61 -46.52 -30.77
C ILE A 553 50.94 -46.71 -29.41
N ILE A 554 51.51 -47.57 -28.56
CA ILE A 554 51.01 -47.80 -27.20
C ILE A 554 52.00 -47.17 -26.21
N ILE A 555 51.59 -46.07 -25.58
CA ILE A 555 52.37 -45.41 -24.53
C ILE A 555 51.76 -45.78 -23.17
N SER A 556 52.55 -46.46 -22.34
CA SER A 556 52.21 -46.68 -20.93
C SER A 556 52.77 -45.54 -20.07
N ASN A 557 52.30 -45.37 -18.84
CA ASN A 557 52.68 -44.22 -17.99
C ASN A 557 54.10 -44.33 -17.39
N LEU A 558 54.72 -45.52 -17.46
CA LEU A 558 56.03 -45.80 -16.86
C LEU A 558 57.23 -45.08 -17.54
N PRO A 559 57.31 -44.97 -18.88
CA PRO A 559 58.37 -44.25 -19.57
C PRO A 559 58.24 -42.72 -19.47
N LEU A 560 57.02 -42.19 -19.33
CA LEU A 560 56.73 -40.75 -19.18
C LEU A 560 57.30 -40.17 -17.87
N ASN A 561 57.21 -40.92 -16.78
CA ASN A 561 57.80 -40.53 -15.50
C ASN A 561 59.34 -40.46 -15.53
N LYS A 562 60.01 -41.27 -16.36
CA LYS A 562 61.47 -41.19 -16.56
C LYS A 562 61.89 -39.97 -17.37
N LEU A 563 61.05 -39.51 -18.32
CA LEU A 563 61.34 -38.34 -19.15
C LEU A 563 61.22 -37.02 -18.35
N PHE A 564 60.29 -36.97 -17.40
CA PHE A 564 60.07 -35.80 -16.53
C PHE A 564 61.18 -35.56 -15.49
N LEU A 565 62.04 -36.54 -15.23
CA LEU A 565 63.15 -36.44 -14.28
C LEU A 565 64.45 -35.88 -14.90
N ILE A 566 64.49 -35.67 -16.23
CA ILE A 566 65.71 -35.26 -16.96
C ILE A 566 65.53 -33.92 -17.71
N ILE A 567 64.32 -33.35 -17.75
CA ILE A 567 64.07 -31.95 -18.20
C ILE A 567 63.87 -31.09 -16.96
#